data_AF-A0A831UG04-F1
#
_entry.id   AF-A0A831UG04-F1
#
_cell.length_a   1.000
_cell.length_b   1.000
_cell.length_c   1.000
_cell.angle_alpha   90.00
_cell.angle_beta   90.00
_cell.angle_gamma   90.00
#
_symmetry.space_group_name_H-M   'P 1'
#
loop_
_entity.id
_entity.type
_entity.pdbx_description
1 polymer ?
#
loop_
_entity_poly.entity_id
_entity_poly.type
_entity_poly.pdbx_seq_one_letter_code
_entity_poly.pdbx_strand_id
1 'polypeptide(L)' 'MPGTKKRQGGGPAKPPGDPATLVVVESPAKARSIQKMLGPSYEVRASKGHVADLPER' A
#
# COMPACT_ATOMS: atom_id res chain seq x y z
N MET A 1 -11.24 19.96 -27.08
CA MET A 1 -11.33 18.55 -26.65
C MET A 1 -10.60 18.42 -25.31
N PRO A 2 -11.24 18.49 -24.14
CA PRO A 2 -10.52 18.34 -22.87
C PRO A 2 -10.31 16.84 -22.56
N GLY A 3 -9.04 16.45 -22.46
CA GLY A 3 -8.60 15.07 -22.21
C GLY A 3 -9.05 14.54 -20.84
N THR A 4 -9.54 13.31 -20.84
CA THR A 4 -9.97 12.58 -19.65
C THR A 4 -8.76 12.24 -18.77
N LYS A 5 -8.67 12.90 -17.60
CA LYS A 5 -7.68 12.60 -16.57
C LYS A 5 -7.98 11.22 -15.96
N LYS A 6 -7.16 10.22 -16.29
CA LYS A 6 -7.19 8.87 -15.71
C LYS A 6 -7.01 8.96 -14.19
N ARG A 7 -8.10 8.87 -13.43
CA ARG A 7 -8.08 8.75 -11.96
C ARG A 7 -7.47 7.38 -11.63
N GLN A 8 -6.19 7.34 -11.28
CA GLN A 8 -5.55 6.10 -10.82
C GLN A 8 -6.00 5.80 -9.39
N GLY A 9 -6.61 4.62 -9.23
CA GLY A 9 -6.49 3.80 -8.02
C GLY A 9 -7.38 4.16 -6.86
N GLY A 10 -8.68 3.87 -6.99
CA GLY A 10 -9.46 3.50 -5.80
C GLY A 10 -8.90 2.18 -5.26
N GLY A 11 -8.08 2.23 -4.20
CA GLY A 11 -7.81 1.04 -3.40
C GLY A 11 -9.12 0.49 -2.82
N PRO A 12 -9.19 -0.81 -2.47
CA PRO A 12 -10.41 -1.38 -1.92
C PRO A 12 -10.82 -0.59 -0.68
N ALA A 13 -12.03 -0.04 -0.72
CA ALA A 13 -12.61 0.72 0.36
C ALA A 13 -12.68 -0.17 1.62
N LYS A 14 -12.03 0.28 2.69
CA LYS A 14 -11.99 -0.38 4.00
C LYS A 14 -13.42 -0.48 4.56
N PRO A 15 -13.86 -1.65 5.07
CA PRO A 15 -15.09 -1.71 5.84
C PRO A 15 -14.91 -0.89 7.14
N PRO A 16 -15.87 -0.04 7.52
CA PRO A 16 -15.81 0.72 8.76
C PRO A 16 -16.12 -0.25 9.92
N GLY A 17 -15.14 -0.48 10.80
CA GLY A 17 -15.38 -1.38 11.94
C GLY A 17 -14.23 -1.50 12.93
N ASP A 18 -12.99 -1.68 12.45
CA ASP A 18 -11.84 -1.91 13.34
C ASP A 18 -10.59 -1.15 12.85
N PRO A 19 -9.68 -0.74 13.75
CA PRO A 19 -8.40 -0.16 13.36
C PRO A 19 -7.55 -1.23 12.67
N ALA A 20 -7.77 -1.47 11.37
CA ALA A 20 -6.95 -2.38 10.60
C ALA A 20 -5.48 -1.97 10.74
N THR A 21 -4.70 -2.83 11.38
CA THR A 21 -3.28 -2.61 11.66
C THR A 21 -2.54 -2.49 10.34
N LEU A 22 -1.89 -1.35 10.13
CA LEU A 22 -1.09 -1.09 8.94
C LEU A 22 0.28 -1.74 9.09
N VAL A 23 0.61 -2.63 8.16
CA VAL A 23 1.91 -3.32 8.09
C VAL A 23 2.63 -2.86 6.82
N VAL A 24 3.80 -2.24 6.97
CA VAL A 24 4.61 -1.75 5.83
C VAL A 24 5.78 -2.69 5.61
N VAL A 25 6.02 -3.05 4.35
CA VAL A 25 7.07 -4.00 3.95
C VAL A 25 7.87 -3.47 2.76
N GLU A 26 9.08 -3.98 2.56
CA GLU A 26 10.01 -3.40 1.57
C GLU A 26 9.61 -3.71 0.12
N SER A 27 9.07 -4.90 -0.14
CA SER A 27 8.78 -5.39 -1.48
C SER A 27 7.30 -5.74 -1.71
N PRO A 28 6.76 -5.51 -2.93
CA PRO A 28 5.37 -5.79 -3.25
C PRO A 28 5.05 -7.30 -3.25
N ALA A 29 6.03 -8.15 -3.54
CA ALA A 29 5.87 -9.60 -3.45
C ALA A 29 5.64 -10.04 -1.99
N LYS A 30 6.43 -9.49 -1.05
CA LYS A 30 6.29 -9.77 0.38
C LYS A 30 4.92 -9.30 0.92
N ALA A 31 4.43 -8.15 0.45
CA ALA A 31 3.10 -7.65 0.83
C ALA A 31 1.98 -8.63 0.46
N ARG A 32 2.01 -9.18 -0.75
CA ARG A 32 1.01 -10.17 -1.22
C ARG A 32 1.03 -11.46 -0.40
N SER A 33 2.21 -11.92 0.01
CA SER A 33 2.34 -13.12 0.84
C SER A 33 1.87 -12.88 2.26
N ILE A 34 2.27 -11.76 2.89
CA ILE A 34 1.89 -11.44 4.27
C ILE A 34 0.39 -11.12 4.38
N GLN A 35 -0.20 -10.47 3.38
CA GLN A 35 -1.64 -10.23 3.35
C GLN A 35 -2.45 -11.54 3.36
N LYS A 36 -1.96 -12.60 2.69
CA LYS A 36 -2.59 -13.93 2.74
C LYS A 36 -2.45 -14.60 4.11
N MET A 37 -1.36 -14.34 4.83
CA MET A 37 -1.11 -14.95 6.15
C MET A 37 -1.88 -14.25 7.27
N LEU A 38 -1.99 -12.92 7.24
CA LEU A 38 -2.64 -12.12 8.29
C LEU A 38 -4.15 -11.96 8.09
N GLY A 39 -4.63 -12.07 6.84
CA GLY A 39 -6.05 -11.94 6.52
C GLY A 39 -6.54 -10.49 6.41
N PRO A 40 -7.87 -10.30 6.27
CA PRO A 40 -8.46 -9.01 5.90
C PRO A 40 -8.43 -7.95 7.01
N SER A 41 -8.10 -8.34 8.25
CA SER A 41 -7.98 -7.42 9.39
C SER A 41 -6.71 -6.55 9.34
N TYR A 42 -5.77 -6.86 8.44
CA TYR A 42 -4.50 -6.16 8.32
C TYR A 42 -4.37 -5.50 6.95
N GLU A 43 -3.94 -4.24 6.94
CA GLU A 43 -3.63 -3.53 5.72
C GLU A 43 -2.13 -3.62 5.45
N VAL A 44 -1.73 -4.37 4.41
CA VAL A 44 -0.30 -4.57 4.09
C VAL A 44 0.09 -3.74 2.87
N ARG A 45 1.03 -2.80 3.04
CA ARG A 45 1.53 -1.92 1.96
C ARG A 45 3.03 -2.10 1.74
N ALA A 46 3.47 -1.95 0.50
CA ALA A 46 4.89 -2.01 0.15
C ALA A 46 5.51 -0.60 0.04
N SER A 47 6.68 -0.38 0.63
CA SER A 47 7.45 0.88 0.54
C SER A 47 8.12 1.08 -0.82
N LYS A 48 8.30 0.00 -1.60
CA LYS A 48 8.96 -0.01 -2.92
C LYS A 48 10.41 0.50 -2.90
N GLY A 49 11.10 0.41 -1.75
CA GLY A 49 12.50 0.82 -1.60
C GLY A 49 12.70 1.92 -0.56
N HIS A 50 13.81 2.66 -0.70
CA HIS A 50 14.12 3.82 0.15
C HIS A 50 13.13 4.94 -0.11
N VAL A 51 12.44 5.38 0.94
CA VAL A 51 11.44 6.46 0.87
C VAL A 51 12.08 7.83 1.06
N ALA A 52 13.19 7.88 1.78
CA ALA A 52 14.02 9.06 1.96
C ALA A 52 15.48 8.63 1.88
N ASP A 53 16.28 9.44 1.20
CA ASP A 53 17.74 9.30 1.17
C ASP A 53 18.37 10.66 1.51
N LEU A 54 19.63 10.63 1.94
CA LEU A 54 20.40 11.82 2.22
C LEU A 54 20.80 12.51 0.89
N PRO A 55 21.00 13.85 0.89
CA PRO A 55 21.50 14.54 -0.29
C PRO A 55 22.89 13.98 -0.66
N GLU A 56 23.04 13.55 -1.92
CA GLU A 56 24.36 13.24 -2.48
C GLU A 56 25.19 14.54 -2.52
N ARG A 57 26.37 14.48 -1.91
CA ARG A 57 27.27 15.63 -1.75
C ARG A 57 27.90 16.07 -3.07
#